data_AF-A0A7X6Y048-F1
#
_entry.id   AF-A0A7X6Y048-F1
#
_cell.length_a   1.000
_cell.length_b   1.000
_cell.length_c   1.000
_cell.angle_alpha   90.00
_cell.angle_beta   90.00
_cell.angle_gamma   90.00
#
_symmetry.space_group_name_H-M   'P 1'
#
loop_
_entity.id
_entity.type
_entity.pdbx_description
1 polymer ?
#
loop_
_entity_poly.entity_id
_entity_poly.type
_entity_poly.pdbx_seq_one_letter_code
_entity_poly.pdbx_strand_id
1 'polypeptide(L)'
;MNKKIMLFMEDTALFNTTGSNALEFSKRKYLTKRNFLTQQEKNEIWESVESEKDIELLNIFTSTNKSFTIMKPYIEGYFTEVIHLSTQFIREIENITIKSILSKSINDILNLFPDKEEALNVLIKNNTYKSKYINSTVLKKENKSFPFKSLNDEKVVNNLTTKLNAKKENLKYLIQVTKNVLTEYLPLTSYFEYLEDMENLIYEQENDVLEVLKNREDIFKALELDLSLKKTPINKYKDVLIVVTNEDIEDYRKKA
;
A
#
# COMPACT_ATOMS: atom_id res chain seq x y z
N MET A 1 -27.75 29.96 -1.12
CA MET A 1 -26.98 29.92 0.13
C MET A 1 -26.47 28.49 0.32
N ASN A 2 -25.32 28.11 -0.27
CA ASN A 2 -24.59 26.83 -0.03
C ASN A 2 -23.44 26.64 -1.02
N LYS A 3 -23.54 27.15 -2.27
CA LYS A 3 -22.44 27.03 -3.26
C LYS A 3 -21.14 27.68 -2.80
N LYS A 4 -21.19 28.86 -2.15
CA LYS A 4 -20.00 29.57 -1.65
C LYS A 4 -19.27 28.80 -0.53
N ILE A 5 -20.00 28.32 0.47
CA ILE A 5 -19.45 27.48 1.53
C ILE A 5 -18.88 26.17 0.95
N MET A 6 -19.59 25.54 0.01
CA MET A 6 -19.10 24.34 -0.67
C MET A 6 -17.83 24.59 -1.50
N LEU A 7 -17.73 25.71 -2.21
CA LEU A 7 -16.52 26.14 -2.91
C LEU A 7 -15.33 26.28 -1.94
N PHE A 8 -15.55 26.94 -0.80
CA PHE A 8 -14.53 27.08 0.24
C PHE A 8 -14.10 25.73 0.83
N MET A 9 -15.06 24.84 1.07
CA MET A 9 -14.77 23.52 1.62
C MET A 9 -14.06 22.62 0.61
N GLU A 10 -14.39 22.67 -0.68
CA GLU A 10 -13.67 21.94 -1.72
C GLU A 10 -12.23 22.45 -1.87
N ASP A 11 -12.01 23.77 -1.85
CA ASP A 11 -10.66 24.34 -1.87
C ASP A 11 -9.83 23.86 -0.67
N THR A 12 -10.45 23.78 0.51
CA THR A 12 -9.84 23.22 1.72
C THR A 12 -9.58 21.71 1.59
N ALA A 13 -10.50 20.97 0.98
CA ALA A 13 -10.36 19.54 0.75
C ALA A 13 -9.20 19.26 -0.22
N LEU A 14 -9.08 20.01 -1.31
CA LEU A 14 -7.95 19.96 -2.23
C LEU A 14 -6.65 20.22 -1.50
N PHE A 15 -6.55 21.27 -0.69
CA PHE A 15 -5.34 21.55 0.09
C PHE A 15 -4.98 20.39 1.03
N ASN A 16 -5.97 19.80 1.69
CA ASN A 16 -5.76 18.72 2.65
C ASN A 16 -5.43 17.37 2.00
N THR A 17 -5.73 17.19 0.72
CA THR A 17 -5.52 15.96 -0.04
C THR A 17 -4.31 16.04 -0.98
N THR A 18 -3.96 17.23 -1.46
CA THR A 18 -2.78 17.47 -2.30
C THR A 18 -1.49 17.53 -1.46
N GLY A 19 -0.43 16.86 -1.94
CA GLY A 19 0.89 16.85 -1.28
C GLY A 19 1.09 15.69 -0.28
N SER A 20 0.31 14.62 -0.37
CA SER A 20 0.61 13.39 0.36
C SER A 20 1.84 12.70 -0.25
N ASN A 21 2.90 12.55 0.55
CA ASN A 21 4.12 11.82 0.17
C ASN A 21 3.81 10.38 -0.30
N ALA A 22 2.69 9.79 0.13
CA ALA A 22 2.24 8.45 -0.29
C ALA A 22 1.98 8.34 -1.81
N LEU A 23 1.51 9.41 -2.46
CA LEU A 23 1.33 9.48 -3.92
C LEU A 23 2.64 9.82 -4.65
N GLU A 24 3.57 10.54 -3.99
CA GLU A 24 4.89 10.82 -4.56
C GLU A 24 5.77 9.56 -4.73
N PHE A 25 5.53 8.50 -3.95
CA PHE A 25 6.26 7.24 -4.08
C PHE A 25 5.87 6.41 -5.30
N SER A 26 4.67 6.58 -5.88
CA SER A 26 4.18 5.71 -6.96
C SER A 26 4.16 6.35 -8.35
N LYS A 27 3.95 7.68 -8.50
CA LYS A 27 3.90 8.32 -9.83
C LYS A 27 4.49 9.74 -9.82
N ARG A 28 5.57 9.96 -10.60
CA ARG A 28 6.07 11.30 -10.98
C ARG A 28 5.09 12.00 -11.93
N LYS A 29 3.96 12.54 -11.46
CA LYS A 29 3.03 13.44 -12.19
C LYS A 29 2.03 14.00 -11.15
N TYR A 30 1.72 15.27 -10.95
CA TYR A 30 2.08 16.57 -11.53
C TYR A 30 1.66 17.66 -10.51
N LEU A 31 2.38 18.79 -10.56
CA LEU A 31 1.88 20.17 -10.43
C LEU A 31 1.09 20.56 -9.17
N THR A 32 1.82 21.21 -8.28
CA THR A 32 1.37 22.32 -7.43
C THR A 32 0.27 23.19 -8.08
N LYS A 33 -0.98 23.01 -7.68
CA LYS A 33 -1.95 24.12 -7.56
C LYS A 33 -2.59 24.01 -6.19
N ARG A 34 -2.03 24.79 -5.26
CA ARG A 34 -2.20 24.62 -3.81
C ARG A 34 -3.53 25.13 -3.26
N ASN A 35 -4.35 25.82 -4.06
CA ASN A 35 -5.71 26.31 -3.81
C ASN A 35 -6.18 26.96 -5.13
N PHE A 36 -7.48 26.92 -5.45
CA PHE A 36 -8.10 27.67 -6.54
C PHE A 36 -8.75 28.99 -6.08
N LEU A 37 -9.00 29.15 -4.77
CA LEU A 37 -9.43 30.41 -4.16
C LEU A 37 -8.26 31.21 -3.59
N THR A 38 -8.27 32.52 -3.81
CA THR A 38 -7.39 33.50 -3.17
C THR A 38 -7.82 33.76 -1.72
N GLN A 39 -6.93 34.32 -0.89
CA GLN A 39 -7.28 34.65 0.50
C GLN A 39 -8.41 35.68 0.60
N GLN A 40 -8.47 36.62 -0.36
CA GLN A 40 -9.55 37.61 -0.41
C GLN A 40 -10.90 36.94 -0.70
N GLU A 41 -10.98 36.08 -1.72
CA GLU A 41 -12.20 35.30 -2.04
C GLU A 41 -12.65 34.43 -0.85
N LYS A 42 -11.69 33.84 -0.10
CA LYS A 42 -12.00 33.09 1.12
C LYS A 42 -12.64 33.95 2.21
N ASN A 43 -12.10 35.15 2.44
CA ASN A 43 -12.64 36.08 3.43
C ASN A 43 -14.04 36.56 3.03
N GLU A 44 -14.26 36.88 1.75
CA GLU A 44 -15.57 37.28 1.23
C GLU A 44 -16.62 36.17 1.39
N ILE A 45 -16.23 34.91 1.17
CA ILE A 45 -17.12 33.77 1.43
C ILE A 45 -17.45 33.68 2.92
N TRP A 46 -16.47 33.84 3.80
CA TRP A 46 -16.65 33.79 5.25
C TRP A 46 -17.57 34.89 5.76
N GLU A 47 -17.37 36.13 5.30
CA GLU A 47 -18.20 37.29 5.65
C GLU A 47 -19.64 37.15 5.14
N SER A 48 -19.86 36.35 4.08
CA SER A 48 -21.21 36.08 3.56
C SER A 48 -22.03 35.07 4.38
N VAL A 49 -21.45 34.47 5.43
CA VAL A 49 -22.13 33.52 6.32
C VAL A 49 -22.83 34.31 7.44
N GLU A 50 -24.10 34.65 7.21
CA GLU A 50 -24.87 35.50 8.13
C GLU A 50 -26.01 34.77 8.84
N SER A 51 -26.51 33.67 8.25
CA SER A 51 -27.68 32.97 8.80
C SER A 51 -27.30 31.88 9.80
N GLU A 52 -28.17 31.63 10.79
CA GLU A 52 -27.97 30.55 11.76
C GLU A 52 -27.81 29.17 11.08
N LYS A 53 -28.53 28.95 9.97
CA LYS A 53 -28.43 27.72 9.15
C LYS A 53 -27.07 27.58 8.46
N ASP A 54 -26.49 28.67 7.95
CA ASP A 54 -25.16 28.64 7.35
C ASP A 54 -24.08 28.34 8.39
N ILE A 55 -24.21 28.95 9.56
CA ILE A 55 -23.29 28.75 10.68
C ILE A 55 -23.32 27.28 11.12
N GLU A 56 -24.51 26.70 11.28
CA GLU A 56 -24.69 25.30 11.62
C GLU A 56 -24.05 24.37 10.57
N LEU A 57 -24.33 24.60 9.28
CA LEU A 57 -23.76 23.80 8.19
C LEU A 57 -22.23 23.92 8.13
N LEU A 58 -21.71 25.13 8.25
CA LEU A 58 -20.27 25.40 8.25
C LEU A 58 -19.57 24.73 9.43
N ASN A 59 -20.21 24.68 10.60
CA ASN A 59 -19.71 23.96 11.77
C ASN A 59 -19.64 22.44 11.54
N ILE A 60 -20.67 21.86 10.91
CA ILE A 60 -20.66 20.44 10.51
C ILE A 60 -19.52 20.18 9.54
N PHE A 61 -19.42 20.96 8.46
CA PHE A 61 -18.37 20.79 7.45
C PHE A 61 -16.96 20.97 8.03
N THR A 62 -16.76 21.97 8.87
CA THR A 62 -15.46 22.22 9.52
C THR A 62 -15.09 21.08 10.47
N SER A 63 -16.05 20.56 11.23
CA SER A 63 -15.83 19.43 12.15
C SER A 63 -15.51 18.16 11.38
N THR A 64 -16.24 17.87 10.31
CA THR A 64 -16.00 16.72 9.44
C THR A 64 -14.64 16.81 8.75
N ASN A 65 -14.25 17.98 8.25
CA ASN A 65 -12.91 18.22 7.70
C ASN A 65 -11.81 17.98 8.74
N LYS A 66 -11.98 18.46 9.98
CA LYS A 66 -11.03 18.18 11.07
C LYS A 66 -10.90 16.68 11.32
N SER A 67 -12.01 15.95 11.39
CA SER A 67 -11.99 14.48 11.53
C SER A 67 -11.24 13.83 10.37
N PHE A 68 -11.46 14.25 9.13
CA PHE A 68 -10.68 13.75 7.98
C PHE A 68 -9.18 14.02 8.16
N THR A 69 -8.78 15.23 8.54
CA THR A 69 -7.35 15.58 8.74
C THR A 69 -6.69 14.77 9.86
N ILE A 70 -7.46 14.32 10.86
CA ILE A 70 -6.97 13.41 11.91
C ILE A 70 -6.83 12.00 11.36
N MET A 71 -7.78 11.52 10.55
CA MET A 71 -7.79 10.16 10.00
C MET A 71 -6.75 9.95 8.91
N LYS A 72 -6.49 10.98 8.08
CA LYS A 72 -5.57 10.90 6.94
C LYS A 72 -4.17 10.37 7.32
N PRO A 73 -3.46 10.88 8.35
CA PRO A 73 -2.18 10.33 8.78
C PRO A 73 -2.21 8.85 9.18
N TYR A 74 -3.31 8.37 9.76
CA TYR A 74 -3.44 6.95 10.07
C TYR A 74 -3.55 6.12 8.79
N ILE A 75 -4.38 6.54 7.83
CA ILE A 75 -4.50 5.88 6.52
C ILE A 75 -3.13 5.81 5.83
N GLU A 76 -2.39 6.92 5.79
CA GLU A 76 -1.04 6.99 5.20
C GLU A 76 -0.02 6.11 5.95
N GLY A 77 -0.08 6.09 7.29
CA GLY A 77 0.78 5.26 8.13
C GLY A 77 0.56 3.76 7.90
N TYR A 78 -0.71 3.32 7.90
CA TYR A 78 -1.06 1.92 7.61
C TYR A 78 -0.66 1.52 6.18
N PHE A 79 -0.83 2.41 5.21
CA PHE A 79 -0.37 2.16 3.83
C PHE A 79 1.14 1.98 3.75
N THR A 80 1.91 2.83 4.43
CA THR A 80 3.38 2.72 4.51
C THR A 80 3.81 1.40 5.12
N GLU A 81 3.12 0.96 6.18
CA GLU A 81 3.37 -0.35 6.79
C GLU A 81 3.04 -1.51 5.84
N VAL A 82 1.96 -1.42 5.05
CA VAL A 82 1.62 -2.42 4.03
C VAL A 82 2.72 -2.53 2.98
N ILE A 83 3.26 -1.41 2.48
CA ILE A 83 4.40 -1.41 1.54
C ILE A 83 5.61 -2.09 2.19
N HIS A 84 5.92 -1.72 3.43
CA HIS A 84 7.07 -2.27 4.14
C HIS A 84 6.96 -3.79 4.32
N LEU A 85 5.81 -4.27 4.78
CA LEU A 85 5.54 -5.70 4.97
C LEU A 85 5.54 -6.45 3.63
N SER A 86 5.00 -5.86 2.57
CA SER A 86 5.03 -6.44 1.21
C SER A 86 6.45 -6.58 0.70
N THR A 87 7.29 -5.56 0.89
CA THR A 87 8.71 -5.60 0.53
C THR A 87 9.47 -6.67 1.31
N GLN A 88 9.25 -6.76 2.63
CA GLN A 88 9.86 -7.81 3.46
C GLN A 88 9.42 -9.20 3.00
N PHE A 89 8.13 -9.37 2.72
CA PHE A 89 7.58 -10.62 2.23
C PHE A 89 8.25 -11.05 0.91
N ILE A 90 8.29 -10.16 -0.10
CA ILE A 90 8.96 -10.42 -1.39
C ILE A 90 10.42 -10.80 -1.17
N ARG A 91 11.16 -10.08 -0.32
CA ARG A 91 12.56 -10.38 -0.03
C ARG A 91 12.75 -11.78 0.57
N GLU A 92 11.88 -12.20 1.49
CA GLU A 92 11.96 -13.55 2.05
C GLU A 92 11.62 -14.64 1.02
N ILE A 93 10.64 -14.38 0.14
CA ILE A 93 10.34 -15.22 -1.02
C ILE A 93 11.57 -15.38 -1.93
N GLU A 94 12.27 -14.29 -2.24
CA GLU A 94 13.49 -14.31 -3.06
C GLU A 94 14.62 -15.08 -2.38
N ASN A 95 14.81 -14.88 -1.06
CA ASN A 95 15.80 -15.60 -0.28
C ASN A 95 15.55 -17.12 -0.33
N ILE A 96 14.29 -17.54 -0.15
CA ILE A 96 13.88 -18.95 -0.24
C ILE A 96 14.14 -19.50 -1.64
N THR A 97 13.80 -18.73 -2.68
CA THR A 97 14.05 -19.09 -4.08
C THR A 97 15.55 -19.30 -4.34
N ILE A 98 16.40 -18.37 -3.89
CA ILE A 98 17.85 -18.47 -4.06
C ILE A 98 18.40 -19.69 -3.32
N LYS A 99 17.97 -19.94 -2.07
CA LYS A 99 18.35 -21.14 -1.30
C LYS A 99 17.96 -22.41 -2.05
N SER A 100 16.76 -22.45 -2.65
CA SER A 100 16.26 -23.57 -3.43
C SER A 100 17.11 -23.85 -4.67
N ILE A 101 17.37 -22.82 -5.49
CA ILE A 101 18.22 -22.93 -6.70
C ILE A 101 19.61 -23.44 -6.32
N LEU A 102 20.19 -22.90 -5.24
CA LEU A 102 21.52 -23.30 -4.79
C LEU A 102 21.55 -24.74 -4.28
N SER A 103 20.55 -25.15 -3.51
CA SER A 103 20.41 -26.53 -3.06
C SER A 103 20.36 -27.50 -4.25
N LYS A 104 19.57 -27.17 -5.27
CA LYS A 104 19.49 -27.96 -6.51
C LYS A 104 20.85 -28.03 -7.22
N SER A 105 21.50 -26.89 -7.46
CA SER A 105 22.82 -26.86 -8.11
C SER A 105 23.89 -27.61 -7.30
N ILE A 106 23.85 -27.53 -5.97
CA ILE A 106 24.75 -28.30 -5.09
C ILE A 106 24.49 -29.81 -5.26
N ASN A 107 23.22 -30.24 -5.23
CA ASN A 107 22.88 -31.65 -5.43
C ASN A 107 23.27 -32.15 -6.83
N ASP A 108 23.06 -31.35 -7.86
CA ASP A 108 23.46 -31.69 -9.23
C ASP A 108 24.97 -31.87 -9.33
N ILE A 109 25.76 -30.98 -8.71
CA ILE A 109 27.22 -31.11 -8.62
C ILE A 109 27.59 -32.37 -7.83
N LEU A 110 27.02 -32.60 -6.65
CA LEU A 110 27.30 -33.80 -5.85
C LEU A 110 27.00 -35.11 -6.59
N ASN A 111 26.02 -35.12 -7.50
CA ASN A 111 25.68 -36.29 -8.32
C ASN A 111 26.63 -36.52 -9.50
N LEU A 112 27.37 -35.49 -9.94
CA LEU A 112 28.32 -35.58 -11.04
C LEU A 112 29.68 -36.18 -10.62
N PHE A 113 30.00 -36.14 -9.33
CA PHE A 113 31.28 -36.61 -8.79
C PHE A 113 31.07 -37.93 -8.03
N PRO A 114 31.85 -38.99 -8.33
CA PRO A 114 31.84 -40.23 -7.56
C PRO A 114 32.37 -40.04 -6.13
N ASP A 115 33.33 -39.12 -5.96
CA ASP A 115 33.92 -38.76 -4.69
C ASP A 115 33.33 -37.43 -4.17
N LYS A 116 32.74 -37.50 -2.98
CA LYS A 116 32.13 -36.35 -2.31
C LYS A 116 33.15 -35.30 -1.88
N GLU A 117 34.39 -35.70 -1.60
CA GLU A 117 35.45 -34.79 -1.16
C GLU A 117 35.94 -33.92 -2.34
N GLU A 118 36.06 -34.52 -3.53
CA GLU A 118 36.33 -33.79 -4.77
C GLU A 118 35.20 -32.82 -5.12
N ALA A 119 33.94 -33.27 -5.04
CA ALA A 119 32.75 -32.45 -5.27
C ALA A 119 32.71 -31.22 -4.35
N LEU A 120 33.05 -31.42 -3.07
CA LEU A 120 33.07 -30.36 -2.06
C LEU A 120 34.17 -29.33 -2.35
N ASN A 121 35.35 -29.77 -2.77
CA ASN A 121 36.45 -28.88 -3.16
C ASN A 121 36.09 -27.99 -4.36
N VAL A 122 35.38 -28.54 -5.36
CA VAL A 122 34.88 -27.77 -6.52
C VAL A 122 33.82 -26.75 -6.08
N LEU A 123 32.89 -27.15 -5.20
CA LEU A 123 31.87 -26.26 -4.66
C LEU A 123 32.46 -25.09 -3.86
N ILE A 124 33.48 -25.35 -3.03
CA ILE A 124 34.16 -24.33 -2.23
C ILE A 124 34.95 -23.37 -3.12
N LYS A 125 35.64 -23.89 -4.16
CA LYS A 125 36.49 -23.10 -5.07
C LYS A 125 35.69 -22.15 -5.95
N ASN A 126 34.47 -22.54 -6.36
CA ASN A 126 33.63 -21.75 -7.27
C ASN A 126 32.63 -20.81 -6.58
N ASN A 127 32.47 -20.86 -5.24
CA ASN A 127 31.47 -20.08 -4.50
C ASN A 127 32.10 -19.35 -3.29
N THR A 128 32.90 -18.32 -3.56
CA THR A 128 33.68 -17.56 -2.56
C THR A 128 32.83 -16.88 -1.48
N TYR A 129 31.55 -16.54 -1.75
CA TYR A 129 30.64 -15.90 -0.79
C TYR A 129 29.80 -16.88 0.07
N LYS A 130 29.87 -18.20 -0.17
CA LYS A 130 28.94 -19.19 0.42
C LYS A 130 29.60 -20.28 1.28
N SER A 131 30.90 -20.21 1.55
CA SER A 131 31.61 -21.24 2.31
C SER A 131 30.99 -21.52 3.69
N LYS A 132 30.40 -20.52 4.36
CA LYS A 132 29.68 -20.71 5.63
C LYS A 132 28.40 -21.54 5.50
N TYR A 133 27.62 -21.32 4.43
CA TYR A 133 26.36 -22.06 4.18
C TYR A 133 26.65 -23.48 3.69
N ILE A 134 27.66 -23.63 2.84
CA ILE A 134 28.13 -24.95 2.35
C ILE A 134 28.71 -25.76 3.53
N ASN A 135 29.61 -25.20 4.35
CA ASN A 135 30.23 -25.92 5.47
C ASN A 135 29.23 -26.32 6.56
N SER A 136 28.26 -25.46 6.91
CA SER A 136 27.29 -25.78 7.97
C SER A 136 26.24 -26.81 7.56
N THR A 137 26.03 -27.01 6.25
CA THR A 137 24.94 -27.84 5.72
C THR A 137 25.42 -29.16 5.12
N VAL A 138 26.61 -29.18 4.48
CA VAL A 138 27.20 -30.40 3.91
C VAL A 138 27.79 -31.32 4.99
N LEU A 139 28.53 -30.75 5.95
CA LEU A 139 29.23 -31.55 6.99
C LEU A 139 28.29 -32.21 8.01
N LYS A 140 27.01 -31.81 8.06
CA LYS A 140 26.05 -32.30 9.05
C LYS A 140 25.12 -33.41 8.55
N LYS A 141 25.15 -33.80 7.28
CA LYS A 141 24.21 -34.78 6.73
C LYS A 141 24.92 -35.85 5.91
N GLU A 142 25.38 -36.88 6.63
CA GLU A 142 25.57 -38.19 6.03
C GLU A 142 24.21 -38.67 5.48
N ASN A 143 24.14 -38.82 4.17
CA ASN A 143 23.18 -39.65 3.43
C ASN A 143 21.71 -39.21 3.28
N LYS A 144 21.34 -37.93 3.31
CA LYS A 144 20.05 -37.50 2.73
C LYS A 144 20.20 -36.25 1.88
N SER A 145 19.52 -36.24 0.72
CA SER A 145 19.34 -35.11 -0.18
C SER A 145 19.25 -33.79 0.60
N PHE A 146 19.91 -32.73 0.15
CA PHE A 146 19.78 -31.41 0.78
C PHE A 146 18.29 -31.07 0.99
N PRO A 147 17.79 -31.00 2.23
CA PRO A 147 16.39 -30.69 2.43
C PRO A 147 16.20 -29.20 2.20
N PHE A 148 15.26 -28.90 1.32
CA PHE A 148 14.85 -27.55 0.95
C PHE A 148 14.12 -26.81 2.08
N LYS A 149 13.59 -27.53 3.08
CA LYS A 149 12.67 -27.00 4.10
C LYS A 149 13.42 -26.66 5.40
N SER A 150 13.61 -25.37 5.69
CA SER A 150 13.91 -24.94 7.05
C SER A 150 12.61 -24.50 7.74
N LEU A 151 12.28 -25.10 8.88
CA LEU A 151 11.11 -24.76 9.71
C LEU A 151 11.03 -23.25 10.05
N ASN A 152 12.17 -22.54 10.01
CA ASN A 152 12.24 -21.12 10.25
C ASN A 152 11.72 -20.29 9.07
N ASP A 153 12.00 -20.69 7.83
CA ASP A 153 11.59 -19.94 6.63
C ASP A 153 10.05 -19.95 6.49
N GLU A 154 9.42 -21.09 6.73
CA GLU A 154 7.96 -21.23 6.75
C GLU A 154 7.30 -20.36 7.82
N LYS A 155 7.84 -20.38 9.04
CA LYS A 155 7.31 -19.57 10.15
C LYS A 155 7.43 -18.07 9.88
N VAL A 156 8.53 -17.63 9.26
CA VAL A 156 8.73 -16.22 8.91
C VAL A 156 7.74 -15.79 7.83
N VAL A 157 7.61 -16.56 6.76
CA VAL A 157 6.67 -16.27 5.66
C VAL A 157 5.23 -16.24 6.17
N ASN A 158 4.77 -17.25 6.92
CA ASN A 158 3.40 -17.29 7.46
C ASN A 158 3.10 -16.11 8.38
N ASN A 159 4.07 -15.69 9.19
CA ASN A 159 3.92 -14.51 10.06
C ASN A 159 3.81 -13.22 9.24
N LEU A 160 4.61 -13.07 8.19
CA LEU A 160 4.55 -11.93 7.28
C LEU A 160 3.21 -11.89 6.53
N THR A 161 2.73 -13.03 6.00
CA THR A 161 1.41 -13.17 5.38
C THR A 161 0.30 -12.72 6.32
N THR A 162 0.32 -13.21 7.57
CA THR A 162 -0.71 -12.88 8.57
C THR A 162 -0.72 -11.39 8.90
N LYS A 163 0.46 -10.79 9.15
CA LYS A 163 0.59 -9.36 9.43
C LYS A 163 0.15 -8.50 8.25
N LEU A 164 0.55 -8.89 7.04
CA LEU A 164 0.19 -8.17 5.82
C LEU A 164 -1.32 -8.18 5.61
N ASN A 165 -1.98 -9.34 5.73
CA ASN A 165 -3.44 -9.45 5.63
C ASN A 165 -4.15 -8.61 6.72
N ALA A 166 -3.69 -8.68 7.97
CA ALA A 166 -4.28 -7.89 9.05
C ALA A 166 -4.14 -6.38 8.83
N LYS A 167 -2.99 -5.91 8.33
CA LYS A 167 -2.76 -4.49 8.06
C LYS A 167 -3.58 -3.97 6.87
N LYS A 168 -3.75 -4.79 5.82
CA LYS A 168 -4.65 -4.49 4.69
C LYS A 168 -6.10 -4.34 5.15
N GLU A 169 -6.61 -5.26 5.97
CA GLU A 169 -7.97 -5.18 6.50
C GLU A 169 -8.18 -3.94 7.39
N ASN A 170 -7.21 -3.61 8.25
CA ASN A 170 -7.28 -2.39 9.06
C ASN A 170 -7.31 -1.13 8.20
N LEU A 171 -6.46 -1.05 7.17
CA LEU A 171 -6.42 0.08 6.26
C LEU A 171 -7.75 0.23 5.51
N LYS A 172 -8.32 -0.88 5.02
CA LYS A 172 -9.65 -0.90 4.38
C LYS A 172 -10.73 -0.41 5.32
N TYR A 173 -10.75 -0.91 6.56
CA TYR A 173 -11.72 -0.48 7.56
C TYR A 173 -11.63 1.03 7.81
N LEU A 174 -10.42 1.58 7.98
CA LEU A 174 -10.21 3.01 8.17
C LEU A 174 -10.70 3.82 6.97
N ILE A 175 -10.39 3.39 5.74
CA ILE A 175 -10.86 4.04 4.52
C ILE A 175 -12.40 4.00 4.47
N GLN A 176 -13.02 2.85 4.74
CA GLN A 176 -14.47 2.69 4.69
C GLN A 176 -15.18 3.56 5.75
N VAL A 177 -14.68 3.58 6.99
CA VAL A 177 -15.23 4.45 8.05
C VAL A 177 -15.12 5.92 7.65
N THR A 178 -13.97 6.32 7.11
CA THR A 178 -13.76 7.69 6.64
C THR A 178 -14.72 8.03 5.51
N LYS A 179 -14.89 7.13 4.52
CA LYS A 179 -15.85 7.29 3.42
C LYS A 179 -17.29 7.44 3.92
N ASN A 180 -17.72 6.63 4.88
CA ASN A 180 -19.09 6.70 5.41
C ASN A 180 -19.35 8.08 6.04
N VAL A 181 -18.44 8.56 6.88
CA VAL A 181 -18.54 9.89 7.50
C VAL A 181 -18.56 11.00 6.45
N LEU A 182 -17.69 10.93 5.44
CA LEU A 182 -17.66 11.92 4.38
C LEU A 182 -18.93 11.88 3.52
N THR A 183 -19.45 10.70 3.20
CA THR A 183 -20.68 10.54 2.40
C THR A 183 -21.86 11.24 3.08
N GLU A 184 -21.96 11.09 4.40
CA GLU A 184 -23.07 11.63 5.18
C GLU A 184 -22.96 13.13 5.43
N TYR A 185 -21.74 13.64 5.69
CA TYR A 185 -21.56 14.99 6.22
C TYR A 185 -20.74 15.94 5.34
N LEU A 186 -19.91 15.44 4.42
CA LEU A 186 -19.02 16.27 3.59
C LEU A 186 -18.59 15.54 2.30
N PRO A 187 -19.53 15.25 1.36
CA PRO A 187 -19.28 14.38 0.20
C PRO A 187 -18.54 15.08 -0.95
N LEU A 188 -17.36 15.63 -0.64
CA LEU A 188 -16.53 16.42 -1.56
C LEU A 188 -15.66 15.54 -2.44
N THR A 189 -15.57 15.87 -3.72
CA THR A 189 -14.87 15.06 -4.73
C THR A 189 -13.41 14.81 -4.34
N SER A 190 -12.70 15.85 -3.91
CA SER A 190 -11.28 15.75 -3.54
C SER A 190 -10.97 14.69 -2.47
N TYR A 191 -11.83 14.55 -1.44
CA TYR A 191 -11.58 13.53 -0.42
C TYR A 191 -11.83 12.13 -0.94
N PHE A 192 -12.83 11.94 -1.79
CA PHE A 192 -13.15 10.63 -2.36
C PHE A 192 -12.10 10.18 -3.36
N GLU A 193 -11.61 11.09 -4.22
CA GLU A 193 -10.49 10.83 -5.12
C GLU A 193 -9.24 10.40 -4.34
N TYR A 194 -8.90 11.12 -3.27
CA TYR A 194 -7.79 10.72 -2.39
C TYR A 194 -7.98 9.31 -1.80
N LEU A 195 -9.18 8.99 -1.30
CA LEU A 195 -9.44 7.67 -0.71
C LEU A 195 -9.46 6.55 -1.77
N GLU A 196 -9.93 6.83 -2.98
CA GLU A 196 -9.89 5.91 -4.12
C GLU A 196 -8.45 5.67 -4.59
N ASP A 197 -7.62 6.70 -4.65
CA ASP A 197 -6.18 6.57 -4.94
C ASP A 197 -5.48 5.67 -3.92
N MET A 198 -5.76 5.87 -2.62
CA MET A 198 -5.20 5.00 -1.57
C MET A 198 -5.66 3.54 -1.72
N GLU A 199 -6.92 3.29 -2.08
CA GLU A 199 -7.40 1.93 -2.37
C GLU A 199 -6.73 1.32 -3.60
N ASN A 200 -6.60 2.10 -4.68
CA ASN A 200 -5.95 1.65 -5.91
C ASN A 200 -4.48 1.28 -5.67
N LEU A 201 -3.78 2.03 -4.82
CA LEU A 201 -2.40 1.69 -4.45
C LEU A 201 -2.30 0.38 -3.66
N ILE A 202 -3.26 0.08 -2.77
CA ILE A 202 -3.32 -1.23 -2.09
C ILE A 202 -3.49 -2.35 -3.12
N TYR A 203 -4.33 -2.12 -4.14
CA TYR A 203 -4.57 -3.09 -5.21
C TYR A 203 -3.34 -3.30 -6.10
N GLU A 204 -2.66 -2.22 -6.50
CA GLU A 204 -1.39 -2.29 -7.24
C GLU A 204 -0.36 -3.12 -6.43
N GLN A 205 -0.18 -2.83 -5.14
CA GLN A 205 0.71 -3.60 -4.26
C GLN A 205 0.30 -5.06 -4.08
N GLU A 206 -1.00 -5.35 -4.01
CA GLU A 206 -1.51 -6.73 -3.98
C GLU A 206 -1.14 -7.51 -5.24
N ASN A 207 -1.32 -6.90 -6.40
CA ASN A 207 -1.00 -7.53 -7.67
C ASN A 207 0.50 -7.78 -7.82
N ASP A 208 1.35 -6.84 -7.43
CA ASP A 208 2.81 -7.01 -7.46
C ASP A 208 3.24 -8.22 -6.63
N VAL A 209 2.71 -8.36 -5.41
CA VAL A 209 3.01 -9.51 -4.55
C VAL A 209 2.47 -10.81 -5.16
N LEU A 210 1.22 -10.81 -5.65
CA LEU A 210 0.60 -11.98 -6.27
C LEU A 210 1.35 -12.42 -7.54
N GLU A 211 1.87 -11.48 -8.32
CA GLU A 211 2.67 -11.76 -9.51
C GLU A 211 3.99 -12.44 -9.15
N VAL A 212 4.71 -11.95 -8.13
CA VAL A 212 5.92 -12.59 -7.60
C VAL A 212 5.62 -14.02 -7.16
N LEU A 213 4.50 -14.23 -6.46
CA LEU A 213 4.09 -15.57 -6.01
C LEU A 213 3.78 -16.51 -7.18
N LYS A 214 3.04 -16.02 -8.18
CA LYS A 214 2.70 -16.79 -9.38
C LYS A 214 3.94 -17.20 -10.18
N ASN A 215 4.92 -16.29 -10.30
CA ASN A 215 6.18 -16.55 -11.00
C ASN A 215 7.10 -17.56 -10.29
N ARG A 216 6.74 -18.01 -9.08
CA ARG A 216 7.54 -18.91 -8.23
C ARG A 216 6.70 -20.04 -7.61
N GLU A 217 5.51 -20.30 -8.16
CA GLU A 217 4.53 -21.24 -7.62
C GLU A 217 5.07 -22.68 -7.49
N ASP A 218 5.95 -23.07 -8.40
CA ASP A 218 6.65 -24.35 -8.41
C ASP A 218 7.52 -24.57 -7.17
N ILE A 219 8.26 -23.53 -6.76
CA ILE A 219 9.10 -23.56 -5.56
C ILE A 219 8.24 -23.68 -4.31
N PHE A 220 7.10 -23.01 -4.27
CA PHE A 220 6.23 -23.01 -3.09
C PHE A 220 5.42 -24.28 -2.91
N LYS A 221 4.92 -24.85 -4.03
CA LYS A 221 4.30 -26.18 -4.02
C LYS A 221 5.26 -27.24 -3.48
N ALA A 222 6.54 -27.15 -3.83
CA ALA A 222 7.57 -28.03 -3.31
C ALA A 222 7.89 -27.81 -1.82
N LEU A 223 7.59 -26.62 -1.27
CA LEU A 223 7.85 -26.24 0.12
C LEU A 223 6.63 -26.32 1.04
N GLU A 224 5.43 -26.62 0.50
CA GLU A 224 4.15 -26.67 1.22
C GLU A 224 3.83 -25.36 1.97
N LEU A 225 4.24 -24.21 1.43
CA LEU A 225 3.99 -22.90 2.06
C LEU A 225 2.58 -22.40 1.75
N ASP A 226 1.81 -22.02 2.78
CA ASP A 226 0.51 -21.37 2.62
C ASP A 226 0.69 -19.87 2.36
N LEU A 227 0.51 -19.52 1.09
CA LEU A 227 0.68 -18.15 0.58
C LEU A 227 -0.66 -17.50 0.25
N SER A 228 -1.76 -18.01 0.82
CA SER A 228 -3.09 -17.47 0.57
C SER A 228 -3.21 -16.02 1.05
N LEU A 229 -3.00 -15.08 0.12
CA LEU A 229 -3.36 -13.70 0.29
C LEU A 229 -4.86 -13.57 0.02
N LYS A 230 -5.58 -12.99 0.98
CA LYS A 230 -7.00 -12.70 0.77
C LYS A 230 -7.08 -11.60 -0.29
N LYS A 231 -7.80 -11.86 -1.38
CA LYS A 231 -8.17 -10.81 -2.33
C LYS A 231 -9.11 -9.85 -1.62
N THR A 232 -8.79 -8.56 -1.67
CA THR A 232 -9.61 -7.56 -1.04
C THR A 232 -10.58 -6.96 -2.07
N PRO A 233 -11.90 -7.19 -1.99
CA PRO A 233 -12.85 -6.57 -2.92
C PRO A 233 -12.92 -5.06 -2.68
N ILE A 234 -12.83 -4.28 -3.76
CA ILE A 234 -12.94 -2.81 -3.77
C ILE A 234 -14.41 -2.43 -3.92
N ASN A 235 -14.89 -1.52 -3.07
CA ASN A 235 -16.24 -0.99 -3.18
C ASN A 235 -16.25 0.18 -4.18
N LYS A 236 -17.14 0.14 -5.18
CA LYS A 236 -17.36 1.25 -6.12
C LYS A 236 -18.45 2.18 -5.58
N TYR A 237 -18.16 3.47 -5.44
CA TYR A 237 -19.12 4.49 -5.00
C TYR A 237 -19.05 5.69 -5.96
N LYS A 238 -19.91 5.72 -6.98
CA LYS A 238 -19.96 6.83 -7.96
C LYS A 238 -21.18 7.75 -7.80
N ASP A 239 -22.15 7.38 -6.98
CA ASP A 239 -23.51 7.94 -7.07
C ASP A 239 -23.84 9.02 -6.02
N VAL A 240 -22.87 9.47 -5.19
CA VAL A 240 -23.12 10.41 -4.06
C VAL A 240 -22.20 11.65 -4.04
N LEU A 241 -21.41 11.87 -5.10
CA LEU A 241 -20.37 12.92 -5.09
C LEU A 241 -20.93 14.31 -5.40
N ILE A 242 -20.48 15.31 -4.62
CA ILE A 242 -20.65 16.72 -4.98
C ILE A 242 -19.41 17.16 -5.76
N VAL A 243 -19.63 17.51 -7.03
CA VAL A 243 -18.59 17.99 -7.94
C VAL A 243 -18.64 19.50 -8.00
N VAL A 244 -17.52 20.16 -7.64
CA VAL A 244 -17.32 21.58 -7.90
C VAL A 244 -16.60 21.72 -9.23
N THR A 245 -17.23 22.36 -10.20
CA THR A 245 -16.70 22.50 -11.57
C THR A 245 -15.97 23.83 -11.78
N ASN A 246 -15.16 23.93 -12.83
CA ASN A 246 -14.57 25.21 -13.26
C ASN A 246 -15.64 26.26 -13.60
N GLU A 247 -16.80 25.82 -14.11
CA GLU A 247 -17.94 26.71 -14.36
C GLU A 247 -18.48 27.28 -13.04
N ASP A 248 -18.59 26.48 -11.98
CA ASP A 248 -19.01 26.97 -10.65
C ASP A 248 -18.05 28.03 -10.09
N ILE A 249 -16.75 27.88 -10.34
CA ILE A 249 -15.71 28.84 -9.92
C ILE A 249 -15.82 30.14 -10.72
N GLU A 250 -15.97 30.06 -12.06
CA GLU A 250 -16.14 31.24 -12.89
C GLU A 250 -17.46 31.97 -12.60
N ASP A 251 -18.54 31.24 -12.35
CA ASP A 251 -19.84 31.80 -12.01
C ASP A 251 -19.80 32.57 -10.68
N TYR A 252 -19.04 32.08 -9.70
CA TYR A 252 -18.77 32.80 -8.46
C TYR A 252 -18.02 34.10 -8.75
N ARG A 253 -16.94 34.05 -9.53
CA ARG A 253 -16.10 35.22 -9.86
C ARG A 253 -16.81 36.31 -10.67
N LYS A 254 -17.80 35.95 -11.48
CA LYS A 254 -18.63 36.91 -12.23
C LYS A 254 -19.68 37.62 -11.36
N LYS A 255 -19.97 37.07 -10.18
CA LYS A 255 -21.03 37.53 -9.25
C LYS A 255 -20.48 38.13 -7.95
N ALA A 256 -19.18 38.06 -7.72
CA ALA A 256 -18.45 38.79 -6.68
C ALA A 256 -18.08 40.18 -7.19
#